data_AF-A0A1N6KYD2-F1
#
_entry.id   AF-A0A1N6KYD2-F1
#
_cell.length_a   1.000
_cell.length_b   1.000
_cell.length_c   1.000
_cell.angle_alpha   90.00
_cell.angle_beta   90.00
_cell.angle_gamma   90.00
#
_symmetry.space_group_name_H-M   'P 1'
#
loop_
_entity.id
_entity.type
_entity.pdbx_description
1 polymer ?
#
loop_
_entity_poly.entity_id
_entity_poly.type
_entity_poly.pdbx_seq_one_letter_code
_entity_poly.pdbx_strand_id
1 'polypeptide(L)'
;MDRIQVRLADGETWDPTVGDPARQDPEFDALLAAAIDVEDHSEALRAELALTIYLLRRNYDLSPDELALLLTFTPDDPALATLQSAIHDLVVERIQGNRGAVGVPATENQLPGRSNVIPGTR
;
A
#
# COMPACT_ATOMS: atom_id res chain seq x y z
N MET A 1 -4.30 -10.36 7.05
CA MET A 1 -3.86 -8.98 7.28
C MET A 1 -3.74 -8.85 8.78
N ASP A 2 -2.52 -8.97 9.29
CA ASP A 2 -2.25 -8.60 10.69
C ASP A 2 -2.33 -7.07 10.77
N ARG A 3 -2.84 -6.51 11.87
CA ARG A 3 -2.96 -5.05 11.99
C ARG A 3 -1.60 -4.48 12.37
N ILE A 4 -1.04 -3.64 11.50
CA ILE A 4 0.18 -2.91 11.81
C ILE A 4 -0.20 -1.75 12.72
N GLN A 5 0.34 -1.72 13.94
CA GLN A 5 0.07 -0.64 14.90
C GLN A 5 1.34 0.16 15.16
N VAL A 6 1.30 1.44 14.80
CA VAL A 6 2.41 2.38 14.95
C VAL A 6 2.04 3.45 15.96
N ARG A 7 2.97 3.77 16.86
CA ARG A 7 2.77 4.88 17.80
C ARG A 7 3.32 6.18 17.21
N LEU A 8 2.48 7.20 17.15
CA LEU A 8 2.83 8.55 16.68
C LEU A 8 3.44 9.38 17.82
N ALA A 9 4.00 10.54 17.50
CA ALA A 9 4.69 11.40 18.46
C ALA A 9 3.77 12.01 19.53
N ASP A 10 2.47 12.12 19.26
CA ASP A 10 1.44 12.51 20.24
C ASP A 10 1.10 11.38 21.23
N GLY A 11 1.62 10.17 20.99
CA GLY A 11 1.39 8.99 21.79
C GLY A 11 0.19 8.14 21.36
N GLU A 12 -0.55 8.56 20.34
CA GLU A 12 -1.65 7.77 19.78
C GLU A 12 -1.16 6.64 18.88
N THR A 13 -2.00 5.62 18.73
CA THR A 13 -1.72 4.47 17.86
C THR A 13 -2.45 4.62 16.54
N TRP A 14 -1.71 4.57 15.46
CA TRP A 14 -2.17 4.63 14.08
C TRP A 14 -1.97 3.29 13.36
N ASP A 15 -2.93 2.93 12.51
CA ASP A 15 -2.83 1.77 11.62
C ASP A 15 -2.76 2.26 10.16
N PRO A 16 -1.61 2.11 9.47
CA PRO A 16 -1.44 2.56 8.09
C PRO A 16 -2.25 1.75 7.08
N THR A 17 -2.79 0.60 7.49
CA THR A 17 -3.64 -0.27 6.64
C THR A 17 -5.12 0.10 6.75
N VAL A 18 -5.52 0.88 7.75
CA VAL A 18 -6.89 1.37 7.92
C VAL A 18 -7.14 2.48 6.91
N GLY A 19 -7.83 2.12 5.83
CA GLY A 19 -8.28 2.97 4.75
C GLY A 19 -9.14 2.15 3.79
N ASP A 20 -9.99 2.78 2.98
CA ASP A 20 -10.85 2.06 2.04
C ASP A 20 -9.99 1.32 0.98
N PRO A 21 -9.95 -0.03 0.98
CA PRO A 21 -9.13 -0.81 0.06
C PRO A 21 -9.76 -0.93 -1.33
N ALA A 22 -11.03 -0.55 -1.49
CA ALA A 22 -11.75 -0.58 -2.76
C ALA A 22 -11.56 0.72 -3.56
N ARG A 23 -11.04 1.77 -2.93
CA ARG A 23 -10.69 3.03 -3.59
C ARG A 23 -9.38 2.86 -4.37
N GLN A 24 -9.50 2.79 -5.70
CA GLN A 24 -8.36 3.00 -6.59
C GLN A 24 -7.76 4.38 -6.34
N ASP A 25 -6.47 4.40 -6.05
CA ASP A 25 -5.76 5.59 -5.61
C ASP A 25 -4.43 5.69 -6.37
N PRO A 26 -4.43 6.36 -7.55
CA PRO A 26 -3.26 6.42 -8.40
C PRO A 26 -2.10 7.19 -7.76
N GLU A 27 -2.38 8.09 -6.81
CA GLU A 27 -1.35 8.81 -6.06
C GLU A 27 -0.67 7.88 -5.05
N PHE A 28 -1.46 7.06 -4.34
CA PHE A 28 -0.92 5.99 -3.50
C PHE A 28 -0.07 5.00 -4.31
N ASP A 29 -0.57 4.55 -5.47
CA ASP A 29 0.16 3.60 -6.33
C ASP A 29 1.47 4.20 -6.86
N ALA A 30 1.48 5.48 -7.22
CA ALA A 30 2.69 6.19 -7.65
C ALA A 30 3.72 6.34 -6.53
N LEU A 31 3.29 6.70 -5.31
CA LEU A 31 4.15 6.79 -4.14
C LEU A 31 4.72 5.43 -3.75
N LEU A 32 3.89 4.38 -3.82
CA LEU A 32 4.31 3.02 -3.57
C LEU A 32 5.34 2.56 -4.62
N ALA A 33 5.12 2.83 -5.91
CA ALA A 33 6.09 2.52 -6.96
C ALA A 33 7.43 3.24 -6.73
N ALA A 34 7.38 4.52 -6.34
CA ALA A 34 8.58 5.30 -6.01
C ALA A 34 9.33 4.74 -4.78
N ALA A 35 8.64 4.14 -3.82
CA ALA A 35 9.28 3.48 -2.67
C ALA A 35 9.87 2.09 -3.01
N ILE A 36 9.43 1.48 -4.12
CA ILE A 36 9.90 0.17 -4.57
C ILE A 36 11.14 0.29 -5.48
N ASP A 37 11.19 1.33 -6.32
CA ASP A 37 12.19 1.49 -7.39
C ASP A 37 13.37 2.37 -6.99
N VAL A 38 13.93 2.13 -5.79
CA VAL A 38 15.01 2.93 -5.20
C VAL A 38 16.21 2.07 -4.85
N GLU A 39 17.39 2.48 -5.31
CA GLU A 39 18.66 1.79 -5.05
C GLU A 39 19.38 2.35 -3.81
N ASP A 40 19.06 3.59 -3.42
CA ASP A 40 19.67 4.30 -2.28
C ASP A 40 18.76 4.27 -1.04
N HIS A 41 19.36 3.95 0.11
CA HIS A 41 18.62 3.88 1.38
C HIS A 41 18.03 5.23 1.81
N SER A 42 18.71 6.35 1.53
CA SER A 42 18.22 7.69 1.86
C SER A 42 17.05 8.08 0.95
N GLU A 43 17.07 7.61 -0.30
CA GLU A 43 15.96 7.79 -1.23
C GLU A 43 14.73 6.96 -0.82
N ALA A 44 14.94 5.71 -0.41
CA ALA A 44 13.90 4.86 0.17
C ALA A 44 13.26 5.50 1.40
N LEU A 45 14.05 6.01 2.34
CA LEU A 45 13.53 6.71 3.52
C LEU A 45 12.70 7.95 3.16
N ARG A 46 13.09 8.71 2.12
CA ARG A 46 12.31 9.87 1.66
C ARG A 46 11.00 9.45 1.01
N ALA A 47 11.02 8.40 0.19
CA ALA A 47 9.82 7.86 -0.44
C ALA A 47 8.85 7.29 0.61
N GLU A 48 9.34 6.54 1.59
CA GLU A 48 8.56 6.02 2.72
C GLU A 48 7.98 7.15 3.59
N LEU A 49 8.74 8.23 3.82
CA LEU A 49 8.23 9.41 4.52
C LEU A 49 7.11 10.10 3.74
N ALA A 50 7.28 10.26 2.42
CA ALA A 50 6.23 10.83 1.57
C ALA A 50 4.95 9.98 1.59
N LEU A 51 5.09 8.65 1.55
CA LEU A 51 3.99 7.70 1.69
C LEU A 51 3.31 7.81 3.07
N THR A 52 4.09 7.94 4.14
CA THR A 52 3.58 8.14 5.51
C THR A 52 2.74 9.41 5.60
N ILE A 53 3.26 10.53 5.09
CA ILE A 53 2.55 11.82 5.06
C ILE A 53 1.24 11.69 4.28
N TYR A 54 1.28 11.05 3.12
CA TYR A 54 0.09 10.82 2.29
C TYR A 54 -0.98 10.04 3.05
N LEU A 55 -0.60 8.93 3.69
CA LEU A 55 -1.54 8.09 4.43
C LEU A 55 -2.13 8.81 5.65
N LEU A 56 -1.33 9.58 6.38
CA LEU A 56 -1.81 10.38 7.51
C LEU A 56 -2.83 11.42 7.05
N ARG A 57 -2.55 12.18 5.99
CA ARG A 57 -3.49 13.18 5.44
C ARG A 57 -4.74 12.55 4.81
N ARG A 58 -4.64 11.31 4.33
CA ARG A 58 -5.79 10.58 3.79
C ARG A 58 -6.71 10.09 4.90
N ASN A 59 -6.15 9.65 6.01
CA ASN A 59 -6.91 9.07 7.13
C ASN A 59 -7.41 10.13 8.12
N TYR A 60 -6.71 11.25 8.20
CA TYR A 60 -6.99 12.36 9.09
C TYR A 60 -6.94 13.67 8.29
N ASP A 61 -7.92 14.55 8.47
CA ASP A 61 -7.95 15.88 7.83
C ASP A 61 -6.95 16.83 8.54
N LEU A 62 -5.66 16.50 8.45
CA LEU A 62 -4.59 17.18 9.17
C LEU A 62 -4.07 18.37 8.38
N SER A 63 -3.89 19.49 9.08
CA SER A 63 -3.09 20.61 8.60
C SER A 63 -1.59 20.27 8.57
N PRO A 64 -0.78 21.03 7.80
CA PRO A 64 0.68 20.83 7.77
C PRO A 64 1.35 20.93 9.15
N ASP A 65 0.85 21.80 10.03
CA ASP A 65 1.38 21.96 11.39
C ASP A 65 1.07 20.75 12.28
N GLU A 66 -0.16 20.20 12.19
CA GLU A 66 -0.54 18.98 12.91
C GLU A 66 0.25 17.77 12.43
N LEU A 67 0.47 17.66 11.12
CA LEU A 67 1.32 16.63 10.53
C LEU A 67 2.77 16.73 11.05
N ALA A 68 3.32 17.95 11.12
CA ALA A 68 4.66 18.17 11.64
C ALA A 68 4.76 17.75 13.11
N LEU A 69 3.75 18.04 13.92
CA LEU A 69 3.69 17.61 15.33
C LEU A 69 3.72 16.07 15.44
N LEU A 70 2.94 15.37 14.62
CA LEU A 70 2.89 13.90 14.64
C LEU A 70 4.19 13.23 14.19
N LEU A 71 5.01 13.93 13.40
CA LEU A 71 6.27 13.44 12.84
C LEU A 71 7.51 14.07 13.49
N THR A 72 7.35 14.82 14.60
CA THR A 72 8.46 15.40 15.37
C THR A 72 9.00 14.35 16.35
N PHE A 73 9.71 13.35 15.82
CA PHE A 73 10.43 12.38 16.63
C PHE A 73 11.82 12.90 17.01
N THR A 74 12.33 12.48 18.16
CA THR A 74 13.76 12.64 18.44
C THR A 74 14.56 11.56 17.68
N PRO A 75 15.81 11.82 17.25
CA PRO A 75 16.59 10.86 16.47
C PRO A 75 16.79 9.49 17.14
N ASP A 76 16.77 9.46 18.47
CA ASP A 76 16.91 8.26 19.30
C ASP A 76 15.55 7.70 19.78
N ASP A 77 14.44 8.22 19.26
CA ASP A 77 13.11 7.76 19.65
C ASP A 77 12.82 6.37 19.06
N PRO A 78 12.57 5.33 19.88
CA PRO A 78 12.22 4.02 19.37
C PRO A 78 10.92 4.02 18.54
N ALA A 79 10.03 5.02 18.73
CA ALA A 79 8.84 5.18 17.91
C ALA A 79 9.18 5.50 16.45
N LEU A 80 10.26 6.23 16.18
CA LEU A 80 10.72 6.55 14.83
C LEU A 80 11.15 5.28 14.08
N ALA A 81 11.98 4.44 14.73
CA ALA A 81 12.40 3.17 14.16
C ALA A 81 11.21 2.22 13.94
N THR A 82 10.25 2.22 14.87
CA THR A 82 9.02 1.43 14.73
C THR A 82 8.17 1.88 13.55
N LEU A 83 7.99 3.20 13.37
CA LEU A 83 7.28 3.78 12.24
C LEU A 83 7.95 3.43 10.91
N GLN A 84 9.27 3.62 10.81
CA GLN A 84 10.03 3.29 9.61
C GLN A 84 9.90 1.81 9.25
N SER A 85 10.08 0.91 10.24
CA SER A 85 9.93 -0.54 10.02
C SER A 85 8.52 -0.91 9.55
N ALA A 86 7.49 -0.33 10.16
CA ALA A 86 6.10 -0.62 9.81
C ALA A 86 5.74 -0.18 8.38
N ILE A 87 6.25 0.97 7.94
CA ILE A 87 6.02 1.48 6.58
C ILE A 87 6.84 0.67 5.57
N HIS A 88 8.07 0.31 5.92
CA HIS A 88 8.90 -0.56 5.12
C HIS A 88 8.24 -1.94 4.90
N ASP A 89 7.74 -2.56 5.98
CA ASP A 89 7.03 -3.83 5.91
C ASP A 89 5.77 -3.72 5.04
N LEU A 90 5.02 -2.62 5.15
CA LEU A 90 3.86 -2.35 4.28
C LEU A 90 4.27 -2.30 2.79
N VAL A 91 5.37 -1.62 2.46
CA VAL A 91 5.87 -1.56 1.07
C VAL A 91 6.26 -2.96 0.59
N VAL A 92 7.00 -3.71 1.42
CA VAL A 92 7.44 -5.07 1.11
C VAL A 92 6.27 -6.04 0.93
N GLU A 93 5.27 -6.01 1.83
CA GLU A 93 4.06 -6.83 1.71
C GLU A 93 3.31 -6.53 0.42
N ARG A 94 3.21 -5.25 0.03
CA ARG A 94 2.54 -4.86 -1.21
C ARG A 94 3.30 -5.32 -2.46
N ILE A 95 4.63 -5.31 -2.45
CA ILE A 95 5.44 -5.94 -3.51
C ILE A 95 5.09 -7.44 -3.62
N GLN A 96 5.07 -8.16 -2.49
CA GLN A 96 4.82 -9.60 -2.47
C GLN A 96 3.39 -9.94 -2.89
N GLY A 97 2.40 -9.18 -2.42
CA GLY A 97 1.00 -9.30 -2.82
C GLY A 97 0.78 -9.01 -4.30
N ASN A 98 1.48 -8.01 -4.85
CA ASN A 98 1.42 -7.69 -6.28
C ASN A 98 2.07 -8.79 -7.14
N ARG A 99 3.19 -9.38 -6.69
CA ARG A 99 3.82 -10.53 -7.39
C ARG A 99 2.92 -11.78 -7.42
N GLY A 100 2.07 -11.97 -6.41
CA GLY A 100 1.05 -13.03 -6.41
C GLY A 100 -0.15 -12.75 -7.34
N ALA A 101 -0.47 -11.48 -7.58
CA ALA A 101 -1.56 -11.07 -8.47
C ALA A 101 -1.16 -11.02 -9.96
N VAL A 102 0.14 -10.84 -10.27
CA VAL A 102 0.70 -10.87 -11.63
C VAL A 102 0.98 -12.33 -12.09
N GLY A 103 0.12 -13.26 -11.68
CA GLY A 103 0.28 -14.70 -11.84
C GLY A 103 -0.93 -15.40 -12.47
N VAL A 104 -1.67 -14.75 -13.35
CA VAL A 104 -2.55 -15.40 -14.33
C VAL A 104 -2.71 -14.49 -15.56
N PRO A 105 -1.89 -14.64 -16.61
CA PRO A 105 -2.37 -14.27 -17.93
C PRO A 105 -3.58 -15.15 -18.22
N ALA A 106 -4.72 -14.52 -18.48
CA ALA A 106 -5.88 -15.18 -19.06
C ALA A 106 -5.53 -15.62 -20.48
N THR A 107 -4.73 -16.68 -20.60
CA THR A 107 -4.45 -17.31 -21.89
C THR A 107 -5.48 -18.41 -22.09
N GLU A 108 -6.55 -18.05 -22.79
CA GLU A 108 -7.05 -18.79 -23.94
C GLU A 108 -6.81 -20.32 -23.91
N ASN A 109 -7.77 -21.09 -23.36
CA ASN A 109 -8.19 -22.37 -23.94
C ASN A 109 -9.42 -22.94 -23.21
N GLN A 110 -10.62 -22.58 -23.66
CA GLN A 110 -11.79 -23.42 -23.41
C GLN A 110 -12.82 -23.27 -24.53
N LEU A 111 -12.46 -23.81 -25.69
CA LEU A 111 -13.45 -24.46 -26.56
C LEU A 111 -13.70 -25.86 -25.99
N PRO A 112 -14.95 -26.20 -25.63
CA PRO A 112 -15.40 -27.56 -25.82
C PRO A 112 -16.48 -27.56 -26.88
N GLY A 113 -16.24 -28.34 -27.94
CA GLY A 113 -17.23 -28.63 -28.95
C GLY A 113 -18.53 -29.11 -28.31
N ARG A 114 -19.63 -28.46 -28.70
CA ARG A 114 -20.95 -29.06 -28.68
C ARG A 114 -21.63 -28.73 -29.98
N SER A 115 -21.51 -29.66 -30.92
CA SER A 115 -22.54 -29.89 -31.93
C SER A 115 -23.89 -29.87 -31.25
N ASN A 116 -24.78 -28.96 -31.66
CA ASN A 116 -26.20 -29.24 -31.60
C ASN A 116 -26.81 -28.81 -32.92
N VAL A 117 -26.88 -29.79 -33.82
CA VAL A 117 -27.63 -29.71 -35.07
C VAL A 117 -29.10 -29.75 -34.69
N ILE A 118 -29.85 -28.68 -34.98
CA ILE A 118 -31.31 -28.72 -34.98
C ILE A 118 -31.73 -28.57 -36.44
N PRO A 119 -32.29 -29.59 -37.09
CA PRO A 119 -33.18 -29.37 -38.20
C PRO A 119 -34.61 -29.60 -37.70
N GLY A 120 -35.40 -28.53 -37.76
CA GLY A 120 -36.84 -28.66 -37.67
C GLY A 120 -37.37 -29.51 -38.83
N THR A 121 -38.38 -30.30 -38.54
CA THR A 121 -39.29 -30.80 -39.57
C THR A 121 -40.71 -30.56 -39.12
N ARG A 122 -41.38 -29.88 -40.04
CA ARG A 122 -42.78 -29.52 -40.16
C ARG A 122 -43.66 -30.74 -40.35
#